data_AF-A0A9X0BFN7-F1
#
_entry.id   AF-A0A9X0BFN7-F1
#
_cell.length_a   1.000
_cell.length_b   1.000
_cell.length_c   1.000
_cell.angle_alpha   90.00
_cell.angle_beta   90.00
_cell.angle_gamma   90.00
#
_symmetry.space_group_name_H-M   'P 1'
#
loop_
_entity.id
_entity.type
_entity.pdbx_description
1 polymer ?
#
loop_
_entity_poly.entity_id
_entity_poly.type
_entity_poly.pdbx_seq_one_letter_code
_entity_poly.pdbx_strand_id
1 'polypeptide(L)'
;MLDLDGNLADVVRGIKQVGKAYSHVDKETKQDIFNRVNENVPETFPNANASDYEIIRDNVAIRPGRPSSVRVEREQISNENIVYAYGTAGGGYVFSFGVAKAAVALIDEVLYEPIKAKL
;
A
#
# COMPACT_ATOMS: atom_id res chain seq x y z
N MET A 1 8.49 15.22 -3.87
CA MET A 1 9.47 14.15 -4.22
C MET A 1 10.41 14.72 -5.28
N LEU A 2 11.58 14.13 -5.56
CA LEU A 2 12.36 14.50 -6.74
C LEU A 2 12.06 13.52 -7.88
N ASP A 3 11.96 14.01 -9.11
CA ASP A 3 11.95 13.16 -10.31
C ASP A 3 13.35 12.61 -10.62
N LEU A 4 13.48 11.87 -11.73
CA LEU A 4 14.74 11.24 -12.13
C LEU A 4 15.81 12.28 -12.55
N ASP A 5 15.40 13.50 -12.88
CA ASP A 5 16.26 14.59 -13.31
C ASP A 5 16.57 15.57 -12.16
N GLY A 6 16.04 15.30 -10.96
CA GLY A 6 16.26 16.10 -9.76
C GLY A 6 15.31 17.29 -9.60
N ASN A 7 14.23 17.37 -10.38
CA ASN A 7 13.21 18.40 -10.22
C ASN A 7 12.17 17.99 -9.17
N LEU A 8 11.53 18.98 -8.54
CA LEU A 8 10.42 18.71 -7.63
C LEU A 8 9.23 18.12 -8.40
N ALA A 9 8.74 16.99 -7.92
CA ALA A 9 7.59 16.27 -8.45
C ALA A 9 6.64 15.85 -7.32
N ASP A 10 5.34 15.94 -7.60
CA ASP A 10 4.28 15.55 -6.69
C ASP A 10 3.44 14.40 -7.23
N VAL A 11 2.89 13.61 -6.31
CA VAL A 11 1.98 12.51 -6.65
C VAL A 11 0.55 12.99 -6.51
N VAL A 12 -0.08 13.24 -7.65
CA VAL A 12 -1.51 13.55 -7.76
C VAL A 12 -2.29 12.24 -7.69
N ARG A 13 -3.14 12.07 -6.68
CA ARG A 13 -3.77 10.78 -6.35
C ARG A 13 -5.17 11.00 -5.77
N GLY A 14 -6.12 10.08 -5.84
CA GLY A 14 -6.18 8.75 -6.46
C GLY A 14 -7.53 8.11 -6.11
N ILE A 15 -7.80 6.90 -6.60
CA ILE A 15 -9.08 6.21 -6.38
C ILE A 15 -8.92 4.94 -5.51
N LYS A 16 -10.06 4.46 -4.98
CA LYS A 16 -10.18 3.15 -4.32
C LYS A 16 -11.36 2.38 -4.91
N GLN A 17 -11.06 1.45 -5.81
CA GLN A 17 -12.05 0.57 -6.44
C GLN A 17 -11.90 -0.85 -5.88
N VAL A 18 -12.75 -1.22 -4.93
CA VAL A 18 -12.70 -2.53 -4.28
C VAL A 18 -13.09 -3.63 -5.28
N GLY A 19 -12.31 -4.71 -5.34
CA GLY A 19 -12.59 -5.85 -6.23
C GLY A 19 -12.29 -5.60 -7.71
N LYS A 20 -11.66 -4.47 -8.06
CA LYS A 20 -11.21 -4.17 -9.42
C LYS A 20 -9.69 -4.34 -9.52
N ALA A 21 -9.24 -5.00 -10.56
CA ALA A 21 -7.84 -5.38 -10.77
C ALA A 21 -7.32 -5.01 -12.17
N TYR A 22 -7.89 -3.95 -12.78
CA TYR A 22 -7.45 -3.47 -14.07
C TYR A 22 -6.06 -2.80 -13.95
N SER A 23 -5.25 -2.94 -14.99
CA SER A 23 -3.87 -2.44 -15.04
C SER A 23 -3.67 -1.27 -16.00
N HIS A 24 -4.74 -0.78 -16.62
CA HIS A 24 -4.70 0.32 -17.59
C HIS A 24 -5.22 1.63 -16.98
N VAL A 25 -4.70 2.74 -17.50
CA VAL A 25 -5.14 4.09 -17.13
C VAL A 25 -6.52 4.36 -17.70
N ASP A 26 -7.44 4.81 -16.86
CA ASP A 26 -8.75 5.30 -17.27
C ASP A 26 -8.74 6.83 -17.36
N LYS A 27 -9.11 7.37 -18.53
CA LYS A 27 -9.00 8.81 -18.81
C LYS A 27 -9.99 9.62 -18.00
N GLU A 28 -11.21 9.10 -17.79
CA GLU A 28 -12.24 9.77 -17.01
C GLU A 28 -11.82 9.86 -15.55
N THR A 29 -11.36 8.75 -14.97
CA THR A 29 -10.80 8.71 -13.62
C THR A 29 -9.61 9.65 -13.46
N LYS A 30 -8.71 9.74 -14.45
CA LYS A 30 -7.59 10.68 -14.41
C LYS A 30 -8.09 12.12 -14.32
N GLN A 31 -9.00 12.52 -15.20
CA GLN A 31 -9.55 13.88 -15.19
C GLN A 31 -10.29 14.19 -13.89
N ASP A 32 -11.09 13.24 -13.40
CA ASP A 32 -11.78 13.34 -12.11
C ASP A 32 -10.83 13.50 -10.91
N ILE A 33 -9.66 12.84 -10.91
CA ILE A 33 -8.62 13.08 -9.90
C ILE A 33 -8.11 14.52 -9.94
N PHE A 34 -7.82 15.06 -11.12
CA PHE A 34 -7.33 16.45 -11.24
C PHE A 34 -8.39 17.48 -10.83
N ASN A 35 -9.66 17.26 -11.21
CA ASN A 35 -10.77 18.10 -10.76
C ASN A 35 -10.83 18.17 -9.23
N ARG A 36 -10.83 17.00 -8.55
CA ARG A 36 -10.85 16.98 -7.08
C ARG A 36 -9.64 17.62 -6.45
N VAL A 37 -8.44 17.42 -7.01
CA VAL A 37 -7.22 18.00 -6.44
C VAL A 37 -7.24 19.52 -6.57
N ASN A 38 -7.66 20.03 -7.73
CA ASN A 38 -7.88 21.47 -7.93
C ASN A 38 -8.89 22.05 -6.93
N GLU A 39 -10.01 21.37 -6.70
CA GLU A 39 -11.01 21.80 -5.72
C GLU A 39 -10.50 21.82 -4.28
N ASN A 40 -9.67 20.86 -3.88
CA ASN A 40 -9.23 20.69 -2.49
C ASN A 40 -7.98 21.50 -2.12
N VAL A 41 -7.09 21.77 -3.08
CA VAL A 41 -5.83 22.50 -2.89
C VAL A 41 -5.53 23.45 -4.05
N PRO A 42 -6.45 24.39 -4.36
CA PRO A 42 -6.35 25.27 -5.53
C PRO A 42 -5.10 26.16 -5.53
N GLU A 43 -4.55 26.48 -4.36
CA GLU A 43 -3.31 27.26 -4.23
C GLU A 43 -2.08 26.51 -4.73
N THR A 44 -2.11 25.17 -4.70
CA THR A 44 -1.00 24.31 -5.17
C THR A 44 -1.29 23.77 -6.57
N PHE A 45 -2.55 23.43 -6.86
CA PHE A 45 -3.00 22.91 -8.16
C PHE A 45 -4.12 23.80 -8.72
N PRO A 46 -3.80 24.96 -9.32
CA PRO A 46 -4.79 25.97 -9.71
C PRO A 46 -5.59 25.60 -10.96
N ASN A 47 -5.13 24.64 -11.76
CA ASN A 47 -5.78 24.20 -12.98
C ASN A 47 -6.42 22.81 -12.80
N ALA A 48 -7.63 22.62 -13.33
CA ALA A 48 -8.33 21.34 -13.26
C ALA A 48 -7.97 20.38 -14.42
N ASN A 49 -7.49 20.87 -15.56
CA ASN A 49 -7.17 19.96 -16.68
C ASN A 49 -5.80 19.34 -16.49
N ALA A 50 -5.72 18.02 -16.67
CA ALA A 50 -4.45 17.30 -16.56
C ALA A 50 -3.41 17.76 -17.61
N SER A 51 -3.88 18.29 -18.76
CA SER A 51 -3.02 18.82 -19.83
C SER A 51 -2.29 20.11 -19.46
N ASP A 52 -2.72 20.79 -18.39
CA ASP A 52 -2.12 22.05 -17.95
C ASP A 52 -0.86 21.82 -17.09
N TYR A 53 -0.48 20.56 -16.89
CA TYR A 53 0.68 20.13 -16.10
C TYR A 53 1.61 19.24 -16.91
N GLU A 54 2.90 19.27 -16.58
CA GLU A 54 3.87 18.30 -17.07
C GLU A 54 3.64 16.95 -16.37
N ILE A 55 3.13 15.97 -17.13
CA ILE A 55 2.87 14.63 -16.60
C ILE A 55 4.09 13.75 -16.83
N ILE A 56 4.81 13.46 -15.75
CA ILE A 56 5.96 12.53 -15.77
C ILE A 56 5.49 11.09 -16.06
N ARG A 57 4.43 10.62 -15.37
CA ARG A 57 3.92 9.26 -15.51
C ARG A 57 2.51 9.08 -14.94
N ASP A 58 1.69 8.30 -15.64
CA ASP A 58 0.46 7.73 -15.10
C ASP A 58 0.71 6.36 -14.46
N ASN A 59 0.25 6.15 -13.23
CA ASN A 59 0.46 4.90 -12.49
C ASN A 59 -0.86 4.28 -12.05
N VAL A 60 -1.02 2.98 -12.31
CA VAL A 60 -2.15 2.16 -11.82
C VAL A 60 -1.58 1.03 -10.98
N ALA A 61 -2.11 0.88 -9.76
CA ALA A 61 -1.63 -0.12 -8.81
C ALA A 61 -2.78 -0.81 -8.08
N ILE A 62 -2.62 -2.11 -7.86
CA ILE A 62 -3.59 -2.94 -7.13
C ILE A 62 -3.13 -3.04 -5.68
N ARG A 63 -3.92 -2.49 -4.76
CA ARG A 63 -3.65 -2.62 -3.33
C ARG A 63 -3.97 -4.06 -2.89
N PRO A 64 -3.04 -4.79 -2.26
CA PRO A 64 -3.26 -6.17 -1.79
C PRO A 64 -4.09 -6.16 -0.50
N GLY A 65 -5.33 -5.69 -0.60
CA GLY A 65 -6.28 -5.69 0.50
C GLY A 65 -6.92 -7.06 0.68
N ARG A 66 -7.31 -7.35 1.91
CA ARG A 66 -8.13 -8.51 2.26
C ARG A 66 -9.53 -8.00 2.69
N PRO A 67 -10.62 -8.75 2.47
CA PRO A 67 -11.95 -8.35 2.95
C PRO A 67 -12.00 -8.21 4.48
N SER A 68 -11.30 -9.10 5.18
CA SER A 68 -11.01 -9.01 6.62
C SER A 68 -9.73 -8.20 6.85
N SER A 69 -9.37 -7.98 8.11
CA SER A 69 -8.14 -7.29 8.49
C SER A 69 -6.87 -8.00 7.98
N VAL A 70 -5.74 -7.30 8.14
CA VAL A 70 -4.39 -7.82 7.92
C VAL A 70 -4.26 -9.18 8.59
N ARG A 71 -3.77 -10.19 7.86
CA ARG A 71 -3.52 -11.53 8.38
C ARG A 71 -2.06 -11.59 8.84
N VAL A 72 -1.87 -11.70 10.15
CA VAL A 72 -0.58 -12.01 10.78
C VAL A 72 -0.79 -13.17 11.74
N GLU A 73 -0.54 -14.39 11.29
CA GLU A 73 -0.81 -15.62 12.05
C GLU A 73 0.08 -16.76 11.58
N ARG A 74 0.22 -17.78 12.45
CA ARG A 74 0.95 -19.02 12.14
C ARG A 74 -0.03 -20.16 11.89
N GLU A 75 0.26 -20.97 10.88
CA GLU A 75 -0.44 -22.22 10.58
C GLU A 75 0.60 -23.34 10.39
N GLN A 76 0.38 -24.50 11.00
CA GLN A 76 1.21 -25.68 10.74
C GLN A 76 0.54 -26.52 9.65
N ILE A 77 1.24 -26.71 8.54
CA ILE A 77 0.78 -27.55 7.42
C ILE A 77 1.77 -28.70 7.26
N SER A 78 1.31 -29.92 7.54
CA SER A 78 2.18 -31.10 7.63
C SER A 78 3.33 -30.87 8.63
N ASN A 79 4.57 -30.91 8.17
CA ASN A 79 5.76 -30.71 9.01
C ASN A 79 6.32 -29.28 8.92
N GLU A 80 5.63 -28.35 8.24
CA GLU A 80 6.10 -26.99 7.99
C GLU A 80 5.28 -25.97 8.79
N ASN A 81 5.95 -24.92 9.28
CA ASN A 81 5.30 -23.76 9.88
C ASN A 81 5.20 -22.64 8.83
N ILE A 82 4.00 -22.13 8.60
CA ILE A 82 3.74 -21.00 7.70
C ILE A 82 3.35 -19.78 8.55
N VAL A 83 4.08 -18.68 8.38
CA VAL A 83 3.71 -17.38 8.97
C VAL A 83 3.18 -16.48 7.87
N TYR A 84 1.89 -16.15 7.96
CA TYR A 84 1.25 -15.21 7.05
C TYR A 84 1.49 -13.78 7.51
N ALA A 85 1.71 -12.87 6.57
CA ALA A 85 1.87 -11.44 6.85
C ALA A 85 1.40 -10.60 5.64
N TYR A 86 0.09 -10.67 5.32
CA TYR A 86 -0.47 -10.03 4.11
C TYR A 86 -1.83 -9.36 4.36
N GLY A 87 -2.33 -8.63 3.36
CA GLY A 87 -3.67 -8.01 3.43
C GLY A 87 -3.67 -6.56 3.94
N THR A 88 -2.55 -5.84 3.83
CA THR A 88 -2.38 -4.47 4.35
C THR A 88 -3.12 -3.39 3.54
N ALA A 89 -3.71 -3.73 2.40
CA ALA A 89 -4.37 -2.78 1.51
C ALA A 89 -3.46 -1.57 1.19
N GLY A 90 -3.86 -0.34 1.57
CA GLY A 90 -3.06 0.86 1.39
C GLY A 90 -2.05 1.14 2.52
N GLY A 91 -2.07 0.35 3.59
CA GLY A 91 -1.27 0.57 4.80
C GLY A 91 0.07 -0.15 4.81
N GLY A 92 0.49 -0.78 3.71
CA GLY A 92 1.70 -1.61 3.67
C GLY A 92 2.96 -0.91 4.19
N TYR A 93 3.17 0.36 3.82
CA TYR A 93 4.31 1.15 4.30
C TYR A 93 4.15 1.57 5.77
N VAL A 94 3.00 2.17 6.14
CA VAL A 94 2.77 2.70 7.49
C VAL A 94 2.75 1.60 8.54
N PHE A 95 2.23 0.41 8.21
CA PHE A 95 2.14 -0.73 9.13
C PHE A 95 3.35 -1.67 9.06
N SER A 96 4.30 -1.43 8.16
CA SER A 96 5.40 -2.36 7.84
C SER A 96 6.14 -2.86 9.08
N PHE A 97 6.61 -1.95 9.94
CA PHE A 97 7.34 -2.30 11.16
C PHE A 97 6.49 -3.11 12.16
N GLY A 98 5.22 -2.74 12.33
CA GLY A 98 4.31 -3.45 13.24
C GLY A 98 4.00 -4.86 12.75
N VAL A 99 3.70 -5.00 11.46
CA VAL A 99 3.46 -6.31 10.81
C VAL A 99 4.71 -7.18 10.88
N ALA A 100 5.89 -6.61 10.58
CA ALA A 100 7.15 -7.33 10.66
C ALA A 100 7.45 -7.79 12.08
N LYS A 101 7.28 -6.93 13.09
CA LYS A 101 7.49 -7.29 14.50
C LYS A 101 6.56 -8.43 14.95
N ALA A 102 5.29 -8.39 14.56
CA ALA A 102 4.34 -9.45 14.88
C ALA A 102 4.69 -10.78 14.17
N ALA A 103 5.12 -10.72 12.91
CA ALA A 103 5.59 -11.90 12.19
C ALA A 103 6.86 -12.50 12.83
N VAL A 104 7.83 -11.66 13.23
CA VAL A 104 9.05 -12.11 13.93
C VAL A 104 8.71 -12.81 15.24
N ALA A 105 7.78 -12.28 16.04
CA ALA A 105 7.36 -12.93 17.27
C ALA A 105 6.82 -14.36 17.04
N LEU A 106 6.03 -14.56 15.98
CA LEU A 106 5.53 -15.88 15.59
C LEU A 106 6.64 -16.82 15.08
N ILE A 107 7.67 -16.26 14.43
CA ILE A 107 8.86 -17.03 14.00
C ILE A 107 9.67 -17.45 15.22
N ASP A 108 9.86 -16.56 16.19
CA ASP A 108 10.62 -16.85 17.41
C ASP A 108 9.97 -17.98 18.22
N GLU A 109 8.63 -18.03 18.30
CA GLU A 109 7.89 -19.15 18.92
C GLU A 109 8.15 -20.51 18.23
N VAL A 110 8.52 -20.50 16.95
CA VAL A 110 8.83 -21.72 16.19
C VAL A 110 10.29 -22.12 16.37
N LEU A 111 11.21 -21.15 16.34
CA LEU A 111 12.65 -21.40 16.35
C LEU A 111 13.21 -21.63 17.75
N TYR A 112 12.61 -21.02 18.76
CA TYR A 112 13.11 -21.06 20.13
C TYR A 112 12.05 -21.71 21.02
N GLU A 113 12.35 -22.89 21.58
CA GLU A 113 11.53 -23.42 22.67
C GLU A 113 11.61 -22.46 23.86
N PRO A 114 10.48 -22.10 24.50
CA PRO A 114 10.54 -21.39 25.76
C PRO A 114 11.31 -22.26 26.75
N ILE A 115 12.37 -21.69 27.34
CA ILE A 115 13.12 -22.35 28.42
C ILE A 115 12.10 -22.72 29.50
N LYS A 116 11.76 -24.01 29.60
CA LYS A 116 10.93 -24.51 30.70
C LYS A 116 11.75 -24.38 31.97
N ALA A 117 11.48 -23.34 32.77
CA ALA A 117 12.01 -23.25 34.11
C ALA A 117 11.56 -24.50 34.88
N LYS A 118 12.53 -25.33 35.30
CA LYS A 118 12.27 -26.39 36.27
C LYS A 118 12.26 -25.73 37.66
N LEU A 119 11.08 -25.66 38.26
CA LEU A 119 10.91 -25.45 39.70
C LEU A 119 11.19 -26.74 40.45
#